data_AF-A0A7S1MCG9-F1
#
_entry.id   AF-A0A7S1MCG9-F1
#
_cell.length_a   1.000
_cell.length_b   1.000
_cell.length_c   1.000
_cell.angle_alpha   90.00
_cell.angle_beta   90.00
_cell.angle_gamma   90.00
#
_symmetry.space_group_name_H-M   'P 1'
#
loop_
_entity.id
_entity.type
_entity.pdbx_description
1 polymer ?
#
loop_
_entity_poly.entity_id
_entity_poly.type
_entity_poly.pdbx_seq_one_letter_code
_entity_poly.pdbx_strand_id
1 'polypeptide(L)'
;GVLCEVVSAVAATEKEEFLLGYVKGKMMSVVEQLDTDGDRHISKTEFAGILENAQACRALRDVGVDVMGLVDSAENIFLDSTGTRIESLSFHDFMDVVLQLRGSNSATVKDVMELRKMIRVMNNDTTNMIMKLSKRIREVSF
;
A
#
# COMPACT_ATOMS: atom_id res chain seq x y z
N GLY A 1 -13.27 29.78 -18.22
CA GLY A 1 -12.10 29.92 -19.10
C GLY A 1 -11.52 28.55 -19.34
N VAL A 2 -11.85 27.96 -20.48
CA VAL A 2 -11.61 26.52 -20.77
C VAL A 2 -10.11 26.22 -20.94
N LEU A 3 -9.35 27.17 -21.48
CA LEU A 3 -7.89 27.04 -21.62
C LEU A 3 -7.17 26.97 -20.26
N CYS A 4 -7.65 27.69 -19.24
CA CYS A 4 -7.00 27.69 -17.93
C CYS A 4 -7.23 26.37 -17.18
N GLU A 5 -8.39 25.74 -17.36
CA GLU A 5 -8.69 24.41 -16.81
C GLU A 5 -7.86 23.31 -17.49
N VAL A 6 -7.75 23.34 -18.82
CA VAL A 6 -6.95 22.35 -19.57
C VAL A 6 -5.46 22.49 -19.24
N VAL A 7 -4.93 23.72 -19.17
CA VAL A 7 -3.52 23.95 -18.78
C VAL A 7 -3.25 23.52 -17.34
N SER A 8 -4.21 23.73 -16.43
CA SER A 8 -4.07 23.28 -15.04
C SER A 8 -4.12 21.76 -14.91
N ALA A 9 -4.98 21.09 -15.68
CA ALA A 9 -5.07 19.63 -15.71
C ALA A 9 -3.79 19.00 -16.29
N VAL A 10 -3.28 19.53 -17.42
CA VAL A 10 -2.02 19.05 -18.02
C VAL A 10 -0.84 19.28 -17.09
N ALA A 11 -0.75 20.46 -16.46
CA ALA A 11 0.32 20.76 -15.49
C ALA A 11 0.26 19.86 -14.24
N ALA A 12 -0.94 19.48 -13.78
CA ALA A 12 -1.09 18.53 -12.68
C ALA A 12 -0.58 17.14 -13.06
N THR A 13 -0.95 16.64 -14.24
CA THR A 13 -0.52 15.33 -14.75
C THR A 13 0.98 15.26 -15.00
N GLU A 14 1.57 16.26 -15.66
CA GLU A 14 3.03 16.32 -15.90
C GLU A 14 3.80 16.40 -14.58
N LYS A 15 3.30 17.17 -13.61
CA LYS A 15 3.90 17.27 -12.28
C LYS A 15 3.84 15.93 -11.54
N GLU A 16 2.76 15.18 -11.71
CA GLU A 16 2.60 13.85 -11.13
C GLU A 16 3.56 12.83 -11.76
N GLU A 17 3.65 12.77 -13.10
CA GLU A 17 4.62 11.92 -13.80
C GLU A 17 6.07 12.27 -13.42
N PHE A 18 6.41 13.56 -13.36
CA PHE A 18 7.73 14.00 -12.93
C PHE A 18 8.03 13.56 -11.49
N LEU A 19 7.06 13.72 -10.58
CA LEU A 19 7.19 13.27 -9.20
C LEU A 19 7.40 11.76 -9.15
N LEU A 20 6.61 10.96 -9.88
CA LEU A 20 6.77 9.50 -9.92
C LEU A 20 8.16 9.09 -10.42
N GLY A 21 8.66 9.72 -11.49
CA GLY A 21 10.02 9.48 -12.00
C GLY A 21 11.11 9.86 -10.98
N TYR A 22 10.96 11.03 -10.34
CA TYR A 22 11.89 11.49 -9.30
C TYR A 22 11.91 10.57 -8.09
N VAL A 23 10.73 10.16 -7.62
CA VAL A 23 10.52 9.21 -6.52
C VAL A 23 11.18 7.87 -6.84
N LYS A 24 10.91 7.32 -8.03
CA LYS A 24 11.48 6.05 -8.48
C LYS A 24 13.00 6.10 -8.48
N GLY A 25 13.60 7.17 -9.01
CA GLY A 25 15.05 7.36 -9.01
C GLY A 25 15.66 7.49 -7.61
N LYS A 26 15.03 8.29 -6.73
CA LYS A 26 15.48 8.47 -5.33
C LYS A 26 15.36 7.19 -4.52
N MET A 27 14.28 6.44 -4.69
CA MET A 27 14.10 5.16 -4.01
C MET A 27 15.02 4.09 -4.55
N MET A 28 15.29 4.07 -5.86
CA MET A 28 16.24 3.11 -6.44
C MET A 28 17.64 3.28 -5.86
N SER A 29 18.11 4.51 -5.66
CA SER A 29 19.42 4.74 -5.04
C SER A 29 19.46 4.39 -3.55
N VAL A 30 18.34 4.54 -2.83
CA VAL A 30 18.22 4.15 -1.43
C VAL A 30 18.20 2.63 -1.30
N VAL A 31 17.45 1.95 -2.16
CA VAL A 31 17.37 0.49 -2.15
C VAL A 31 18.67 -0.14 -2.62
N GLU A 32 19.34 0.38 -3.64
CA GLU A 32 20.68 -0.09 -4.06
C GLU A 32 21.74 0.03 -2.94
N GLN A 33 21.57 0.93 -1.98
CA GLN A 33 22.45 1.04 -0.82
C GLN A 33 22.11 0.06 0.31
N LEU A 34 20.92 -0.54 0.28
CA LEU A 34 20.35 -1.39 1.33
C LEU A 34 20.24 -2.86 0.89
N ASP A 35 20.09 -3.10 -0.41
CA ASP A 35 20.21 -4.38 -1.11
C ASP A 35 21.65 -4.87 -0.96
N THR A 36 21.87 -5.63 0.12
CA THR A 36 23.22 -5.99 0.58
C THR A 36 23.71 -7.24 -0.15
N ASP A 37 22.78 -8.06 -0.65
CA ASP A 37 23.07 -9.27 -1.42
C ASP A 37 23.06 -9.05 -2.94
N GLY A 38 22.55 -7.91 -3.41
CA GLY A 38 22.51 -7.51 -4.81
C GLY A 38 21.54 -8.36 -5.64
N ASP A 39 20.57 -9.01 -4.99
CA ASP A 39 19.65 -9.93 -5.64
C ASP A 39 18.46 -9.22 -6.30
N ARG A 40 18.37 -7.89 -6.16
CA ARG A 40 17.28 -7.02 -6.62
C ARG A 40 15.91 -7.37 -6.02
N HIS A 41 15.92 -8.06 -4.90
CA HIS A 41 14.77 -8.30 -4.05
C HIS A 41 15.00 -7.60 -2.71
N ILE A 42 13.92 -7.48 -1.95
CA ILE A 42 13.94 -6.93 -0.61
C ILE A 42 13.42 -8.02 0.29
N SER A 43 14.31 -8.57 1.10
CA SER A 43 13.97 -9.48 2.19
C SER A 43 13.34 -8.72 3.36
N LYS A 44 12.66 -9.44 4.27
CA LYS A 44 12.14 -8.83 5.51
C LYS A 44 13.22 -8.16 6.35
N THR A 45 14.41 -8.75 6.39
CA THR A 45 15.56 -8.21 7.13
C THR A 45 16.07 -6.93 6.52
N GLU A 46 16.16 -6.85 5.19
CA GLU A 46 16.57 -5.64 4.50
C GLU A 46 15.52 -4.55 4.66
N PHE A 47 14.24 -4.90 4.49
CA PHE A 47 13.11 -4.00 4.73
C PHE A 47 13.11 -3.41 6.15
N ALA A 48 13.36 -4.23 7.18
CA ALA A 48 13.55 -3.75 8.54
C ALA A 48 14.75 -2.78 8.64
N GLY A 49 15.87 -3.11 7.97
CA GLY A 49 17.02 -2.22 7.85
C GLY A 49 16.70 -0.88 7.17
N ILE A 50 15.82 -0.87 6.16
CA ILE A 50 15.32 0.37 5.53
C ILE A 50 14.59 1.24 6.55
N LEU A 51 13.72 0.63 7.37
CA LEU A 51 12.93 1.32 8.38
C LEU A 51 13.79 1.83 9.55
N GLU A 52 14.85 1.12 9.90
CA GLU A 52 15.82 1.55 10.92
C GLU A 52 16.75 2.67 10.41
N ASN A 53 17.00 2.73 9.10
CA ASN A 53 17.85 3.74 8.51
C ASN A 53 17.14 5.10 8.39
N ALA A 54 17.52 6.04 9.26
CA ALA A 54 16.98 7.39 9.27
C ALA A 54 17.18 8.18 7.96
N GLN A 55 18.15 7.83 7.11
CA GLN A 55 18.29 8.43 5.77
C GLN A 55 17.25 7.88 4.80
N ALA A 56 17.01 6.57 4.82
CA ALA A 56 15.99 5.93 3.99
C ALA A 56 14.58 6.39 4.38
N CYS A 57 14.27 6.43 5.68
CA CYS A 57 13.01 6.97 6.19
C CYS A 57 12.80 8.46 5.82
N ARG A 58 13.86 9.26 5.78
CA ARG A 58 13.79 10.64 5.28
C ARG A 58 13.51 10.69 3.79
N ALA A 59 14.19 9.87 2.99
CA ALA A 59 13.95 9.79 1.56
C ALA A 59 12.51 9.35 1.24
N LEU A 60 11.96 8.37 1.94
CA LEU A 60 10.56 7.93 1.82
C LEU A 60 9.59 9.06 2.16
N ARG A 61 9.87 9.82 3.21
CA ARG A 61 9.05 10.95 3.62
C ARG A 61 9.10 12.12 2.64
N ASP A 62 10.28 12.45 2.11
CA ASP A 62 10.46 13.48 1.07
C ASP A 62 9.65 13.17 -0.19
N VAL A 63 9.51 11.87 -0.48
CA VAL A 63 8.76 11.29 -1.59
C VAL A 63 7.23 11.30 -1.34
N GLY A 64 6.82 11.52 -0.08
CA GLY A 64 5.41 11.56 0.34
C GLY A 64 4.84 10.20 0.74
N VAL A 65 5.69 9.23 1.05
CA VAL A 65 5.29 7.91 1.57
C VAL A 65 5.09 7.99 3.08
N ASP A 66 3.98 7.43 3.55
CA ASP A 66 3.74 7.27 4.98
C ASP A 66 4.57 6.10 5.53
N VAL A 67 5.67 6.44 6.22
CA VAL A 67 6.56 5.45 6.84
C VAL A 67 5.85 4.66 7.94
N MET A 68 4.89 5.26 8.67
CA MET A 68 4.15 4.53 9.70
C MET A 68 3.20 3.51 9.07
N GLY A 69 2.45 3.92 8.04
CA GLY A 69 1.59 3.01 7.27
C GLY A 69 2.38 1.89 6.58
N LEU A 70 3.64 2.15 6.20
CA LEU A 70 4.54 1.14 5.64
C LEU A 70 4.94 0.08 6.68
N VAL A 71 5.14 0.46 7.95
CA VAL A 71 5.41 -0.47 9.06
C VAL A 71 4.18 -1.34 9.35
N ASP A 72 3.00 -0.73 9.45
CA ASP A 72 1.74 -1.45 9.69
C ASP A 72 1.39 -2.39 8.54
N SER A 73 1.74 -1.99 7.31
CA SER A 73 1.52 -2.80 6.11
C SER A 73 2.60 -3.84 5.89
N ALA A 74 3.73 -3.80 6.59
CA ALA A 74 4.86 -4.71 6.39
C ALA A 74 4.43 -6.18 6.36
N GLU A 75 3.58 -6.60 7.30
CA GLU A 75 3.10 -7.99 7.35
C GLU A 75 2.25 -8.37 6.13
N ASN A 76 1.54 -7.40 5.53
CA ASN A 76 0.71 -7.60 4.36
C ASN A 76 1.50 -7.51 3.04
N ILE A 77 2.57 -6.73 3.01
CA ILE A 77 3.44 -6.54 1.84
C ILE A 77 4.16 -7.85 1.48
N PHE A 78 4.52 -8.63 2.50
CA PHE A 78 5.12 -9.95 2.35
C PHE A 78 4.07 -11.07 2.24
N LEU A 79 2.88 -10.79 1.70
CA LEU A 79 1.88 -11.78 1.32
C LEU A 79 1.74 -11.80 -0.20
N ASP A 80 1.81 -12.98 -0.80
CA ASP A 80 1.42 -13.19 -2.18
C ASP A 80 -0.12 -13.04 -2.34
N SER A 81 -0.57 -12.88 -3.58
CA SER A 81 -1.97 -12.88 -4.04
C SER A 81 -2.84 -14.03 -3.48
N THR A 82 -2.21 -15.12 -3.05
CA THR A 82 -2.85 -16.29 -2.42
C THR A 82 -2.97 -16.21 -0.90
N GLY A 83 -2.43 -15.16 -0.27
CA GLY A 83 -2.30 -15.03 1.19
C GLY A 83 -1.12 -15.82 1.78
N THR A 84 -0.22 -16.33 0.92
CA THR A 84 0.98 -17.06 1.36
C THR A 84 2.09 -16.08 1.71
N ARG A 85 2.76 -16.29 2.84
CA ARG A 85 3.91 -15.47 3.23
C ARG A 85 5.10 -15.71 2.29
N ILE A 86 5.62 -14.62 1.72
CA ILE A 86 6.85 -14.61 0.93
C ILE A 86 8.02 -14.10 1.78
N GLU A 87 9.21 -14.64 1.53
CA GLU A 87 10.44 -14.30 2.25
C GLU A 87 11.10 -13.03 1.68
N SER A 88 10.96 -12.81 0.38
CA SER A 88 11.49 -11.66 -0.35
C SER A 88 10.49 -11.18 -1.39
N LEU A 89 10.54 -9.88 -1.67
CA LEU A 89 9.70 -9.20 -2.66
C LEU A 89 10.59 -8.59 -3.74
N SER A 90 10.21 -8.66 -5.01
CA SER A 90 11.01 -8.03 -6.06
C SER A 90 11.03 -6.51 -5.88
N PHE A 91 12.10 -5.83 -6.33
CA PHE A 91 12.15 -4.37 -6.32
C PHE A 91 10.97 -3.71 -7.03
N HIS A 92 10.46 -4.36 -8.10
CA HIS A 92 9.31 -3.86 -8.84
C HIS A 92 8.05 -3.86 -7.97
N ASP A 93 7.73 -5.00 -7.35
CA ASP A 93 6.53 -5.14 -6.52
C ASP A 93 6.62 -4.29 -5.25
N PHE A 94 7.83 -4.16 -4.69
CA PHE A 94 8.09 -3.26 -3.57
C PHE A 94 7.81 -1.81 -3.94
N MET A 95 8.28 -1.37 -5.10
CA MET A 95 8.02 -0.01 -5.58
C MET A 95 6.53 0.23 -5.80
N ASP A 96 5.80 -0.74 -6.37
CA ASP A 96 4.36 -0.63 -6.57
C ASP A 96 3.61 -0.46 -5.24
N VAL A 97 3.98 -1.22 -4.22
CA VAL A 97 3.44 -1.09 -2.87
C VAL A 97 3.75 0.28 -2.27
N VAL A 98 5.00 0.73 -2.36
CA VAL A 98 5.39 2.02 -1.78
C VAL A 98 4.69 3.18 -2.49
N LEU A 99 4.53 3.11 -3.81
CA LEU A 99 3.77 4.09 -4.58
C LEU A 99 2.28 4.08 -4.19
N GLN A 100 1.70 2.92 -3.90
CA GLN A 100 0.32 2.82 -3.41
C GLN A 100 0.14 3.45 -2.03
N LEU A 101 1.16 3.36 -1.16
CA LEU A 101 1.19 3.95 0.19
C LEU A 101 1.59 5.43 0.21
N ARG A 102 1.86 6.04 -0.95
CA ARG A 102 2.11 7.47 -1.04
C ARG A 102 0.85 8.24 -0.65
N GLY A 103 0.95 9.13 0.33
CA GLY A 103 -0.21 9.89 0.84
C GLY A 103 -0.85 10.82 -0.19
N SER A 104 -0.17 11.08 -1.32
CA SER A 104 -0.72 11.79 -2.47
C SER A 104 -1.40 10.86 -3.50
N ASN A 105 -1.51 9.56 -3.23
CA ASN A 105 -2.37 8.67 -3.99
C ASN A 105 -3.83 9.06 -3.70
N SER A 106 -4.39 9.92 -4.55
CA SER A 106 -5.73 10.45 -4.35
C SER A 106 -6.75 9.32 -4.44
N ALA A 107 -7.35 8.95 -3.31
CA ALA A 107 -8.43 7.97 -3.29
C ALA A 107 -9.51 8.37 -4.30
N THR A 108 -9.75 7.48 -5.26
CA THR A 108 -10.73 7.68 -6.32
C THR A 108 -12.11 7.25 -5.85
N VAL A 109 -13.16 7.68 -6.57
CA VAL A 109 -14.52 7.18 -6.35
C VAL A 109 -14.59 5.66 -6.48
N LYS A 110 -13.73 5.06 -7.32
CA LYS A 110 -13.61 3.60 -7.46
C LYS A 110 -13.18 2.96 -6.15
N ASP A 111 -12.18 3.52 -5.48
CA ASP A 111 -11.68 3.02 -4.19
C ASP A 111 -12.76 3.10 -3.11
N VAL A 112 -13.53 4.19 -3.07
CA VAL A 112 -14.67 4.34 -2.15
C VAL A 112 -15.77 3.32 -2.46
N MET A 113 -16.03 3.03 -3.74
CA MET A 113 -16.98 2.00 -4.14
C MET A 113 -16.52 0.59 -3.75
N GLU A 114 -15.23 0.31 -3.87
CA GLU A 114 -14.60 -0.95 -3.47
C GLU A 114 -14.70 -1.16 -1.95
N LEU A 115 -14.36 -0.13 -1.16
CA LEU A 115 -14.57 -0.14 0.29
C LEU A 115 -16.03 -0.36 0.66
N ARG A 116 -16.97 0.33 0.01
CA ARG A 116 -18.42 0.14 0.24
C ARG A 116 -18.86 -1.30 -0.06
N LYS A 117 -18.31 -1.91 -1.12
CA LYS A 117 -18.58 -3.31 -1.47
C LYS A 117 -18.06 -4.25 -0.39
N MET A 118 -16.81 -4.07 0.06
CA MET A 118 -16.23 -4.86 1.16
C MET A 118 -17.07 -4.76 2.43
N ILE A 119 -17.42 -3.55 2.87
CA ILE A 119 -18.24 -3.33 4.07
C ILE A 119 -19.60 -4.02 3.95
N ARG A 120 -20.23 -3.96 2.77
CA ARG A 120 -21.52 -4.63 2.55
C ARG A 120 -21.40 -6.16 2.67
N VAL A 121 -20.38 -6.75 2.06
CA VAL A 121 -20.11 -8.19 2.14
C VAL A 121 -19.88 -8.58 3.60
N MET A 122 -18.98 -7.88 4.29
CA MET A 122 -18.63 -8.15 5.68
C MET A 122 -19.83 -8.01 6.63
N ASN A 123 -20.68 -6.99 6.45
CA ASN A 123 -21.91 -6.82 7.25
C ASN A 123 -22.92 -7.94 7.01
N ASN A 124 -23.06 -8.40 5.76
CA ASN A 124 -23.97 -9.48 5.43
C ASN A 124 -23.50 -10.80 6.05
N ASP A 125 -22.19 -11.08 5.98
CA ASP A 125 -21.59 -12.26 6.59
C ASP A 125 -21.73 -12.26 8.12
N THR A 126 -21.48 -11.10 8.74
CA THR A 126 -21.66 -10.91 10.19
C THR A 126 -23.12 -11.12 10.59
N THR A 127 -24.07 -10.57 9.83
CA THR A 127 -25.51 -10.74 10.08
C THR A 127 -25.93 -12.21 9.99
N ASN A 128 -25.44 -12.93 8.97
CA ASN A 128 -25.70 -14.36 8.80
C ASN A 128 -25.11 -15.19 9.94
N MET A 129 -23.92 -14.85 10.44
CA MET A 129 -23.29 -15.52 11.56
C MET A 129 -24.07 -15.30 12.87
N ILE A 130 -24.53 -14.07 13.13
CA ILE A 130 -25.39 -13.73 14.27
C ILE A 130 -26.72 -14.50 14.20
N MET A 131 -27.36 -14.56 13.02
CA MET A 131 -28.60 -15.32 12.85
C MET A 131 -28.40 -16.82 13.16
N LYS A 132 -27.32 -17.43 12.65
CA LYS A 132 -26.97 -18.84 12.94
C LYS A 132 -26.74 -19.08 14.43
N LEU A 133 -26.02 -18.19 15.11
CA LEU A 133 -25.77 -18.30 16.55
C LEU A 133 -27.07 -18.14 17.36
N SER A 134 -27.91 -17.17 17.01
CA SER A 134 -29.20 -16.95 17.69
C SER A 134 -30.13 -18.16 17.58
N LYS A 135 -30.12 -18.83 16.41
CA LYS A 135 -30.86 -20.08 16.20
C LYS A 135 -30.32 -21.21 17.07
N ARG A 136 -29.00 -21.40 17.13
CA ARG A 136 -28.37 -22.44 17.97
C ARG A 136 -28.59 -22.22 19.47
N ILE A 137 -28.55 -20.97 19.94
CA ILE A 137 -28.87 -20.65 21.35
C ILE A 137 -30.32 -21.02 21.67
N ARG A 138 -31.25 -20.72 20.76
CA ARG A 138 -32.66 -21.06 20.93
C ARG A 138 -32.90 -22.57 20.96
N GLU A 139 -32.15 -23.34 20.16
CA GLU A 139 -32.21 -24.81 20.13
C GLU A 139 -31.62 -25.48 21.39
N VAL A 140 -30.66 -24.83 22.07
CA VAL A 140 -30.04 -25.36 23.31
C VAL A 140 -30.78 -24.91 24.58
N SER A 141 -31.66 -23.91 24.48
CA SER A 141 -32.43 -23.36 25.62
C SER A 141 -33.77 -24.08 25.86
N PHE A 142 -34.01 -25.23 25.24
CA PHE A 142 -35.12 -26.16 25.46
C PHE A 142 -34.57 -27.54 25.82
#